data_AF-R5ZRD3-F1
#
_entry.id   AF-R5ZRD3-F1
#
_cell.length_a   1.000
_cell.length_b   1.000
_cell.length_c   1.000
_cell.angle_alpha   90.00
_cell.angle_beta   90.00
_cell.angle_gamma   90.00
#
_symmetry.space_group_name_H-M   'P 1'
#
loop_
_entity.id
_entity.type
_entity.pdbx_description
1 polymer ?
#
loop_
_entity_poly.entity_id
_entity_poly.type
_entity_poly.pdbx_seq_one_letter_code
_entity_poly.pdbx_strand_id
1 'polypeptide(L)'
;MMINGVNDMNRNLSVNVAGVDTQDISSARLKAMKRSGQVECETCANREYKDGSDEVNVSFKSAAHIDPSAAATKVMAHEQEHVSNANRKAASKDGEVLNATVTLKTAVCPECGRSYVSGGVTNTAIKYPATSYGQNQKSADYPEFAGKNVDYAG
;
A
#
# COMPACT_ATOMS: atom_id res chain seq x y z
N MET A 1 -17.61 20.04 -54.84
CA MET A 1 -17.22 18.94 -53.93
C MET A 1 -15.84 19.28 -53.41
N MET A 2 -15.71 19.68 -52.13
CA MET A 2 -15.14 18.89 -51.02
C MET A 2 -13.64 18.60 -51.26
N ILE A 3 -12.66 18.79 -50.37
CA ILE A 3 -12.64 18.86 -48.91
C ILE A 3 -11.31 19.48 -48.42
N ASN A 4 -11.39 20.05 -47.22
CA ASN A 4 -10.34 20.56 -46.33
C ASN A 4 -9.18 19.59 -46.06
N GLY A 5 -8.07 20.12 -45.51
CA GLY A 5 -7.22 19.32 -44.62
C GLY A 5 -5.85 19.92 -44.34
N VAL A 6 -5.78 20.92 -43.47
CA VAL A 6 -4.54 21.35 -42.82
C VAL A 6 -4.06 20.19 -41.92
N ASN A 7 -3.02 19.47 -42.34
CA ASN A 7 -2.39 18.42 -41.54
C ASN A 7 -1.29 19.02 -40.67
N ASP A 8 -1.67 19.70 -39.60
CA ASP A 8 -0.77 20.12 -38.52
C ASP A 8 -1.10 19.35 -37.24
N MET A 9 -0.62 18.10 -37.15
CA MET A 9 -0.72 17.29 -35.93
C MET A 9 0.56 16.46 -35.75
N ASN A 10 1.74 17.09 -35.73
CA ASN A 10 2.93 16.45 -35.17
C ASN A 10 3.99 17.45 -34.68
N ARG A 11 3.64 18.22 -33.64
CA ARG A 11 4.62 18.93 -32.82
C ARG A 11 4.17 18.91 -31.37
N ASN A 12 4.74 18.04 -30.55
CA ASN A 12 5.79 18.43 -29.60
C ASN A 12 6.15 17.24 -28.70
N LEU A 13 7.32 16.67 -28.96
CA LEU A 13 8.07 15.89 -28.00
C LEU A 13 8.98 16.86 -27.25
N SER A 14 8.61 17.24 -26.03
CA SER A 14 9.54 17.83 -25.07
C SER A 14 9.07 17.53 -23.65
N VAL A 15 9.83 16.66 -23.01
CA VAL A 15 9.78 16.39 -21.57
C VAL A 15 10.57 17.51 -20.88
N ASN A 16 9.96 18.18 -19.90
CA ASN A 16 10.48 18.44 -18.54
C ASN A 16 9.71 19.58 -17.83
N VAL A 17 9.15 19.24 -16.67
CA VAL A 17 9.23 19.92 -15.35
C VAL A 17 8.82 21.41 -15.22
N ALA A 18 7.95 21.62 -14.23
CA ALA A 18 7.58 22.88 -13.55
C ALA A 18 6.94 23.98 -14.41
N GLY A 19 5.61 24.14 -14.25
CA GLY A 19 4.90 25.35 -14.68
C GLY A 19 3.97 25.20 -15.88
N VAL A 20 3.46 24.00 -16.17
CA VAL A 20 2.43 23.84 -17.21
C VAL A 20 1.12 24.42 -16.71
N ASP A 21 0.73 25.56 -17.29
CA ASP A 21 -0.62 26.10 -17.17
C ASP A 21 -1.61 25.05 -17.68
N THR A 22 -2.37 24.45 -16.77
CA THR A 22 -3.25 23.31 -17.05
C THR A 22 -4.41 23.64 -17.99
N GLN A 23 -4.53 24.91 -18.41
CA GLN A 23 -5.62 25.43 -19.22
C GLN A 23 -5.66 24.89 -20.66
N ASP A 24 -4.55 24.36 -21.19
CA ASP A 24 -4.48 23.86 -22.58
C ASP A 24 -4.29 22.33 -22.68
N ILE A 25 -4.47 21.61 -21.56
CA ILE A 25 -4.37 20.15 -21.52
C ILE A 25 -5.77 19.56 -21.64
N SER A 26 -5.99 18.70 -22.64
CA SER A 26 -7.24 17.94 -22.73
C SER A 26 -7.46 17.11 -21.46
N SER A 27 -8.71 17.03 -20.99
CA SER A 27 -9.09 16.28 -19.79
C SER A 27 -8.59 14.82 -19.82
N ALA A 28 -8.57 14.19 -21.01
CA ALA A 28 -8.02 12.86 -21.21
C ALA A 28 -6.51 12.79 -20.95
N ARG A 29 -5.74 13.76 -21.43
CA ARG A 29 -4.29 13.85 -21.19
C ARG A 29 -3.99 14.14 -19.72
N LEU A 30 -4.74 15.02 -19.08
CA LEU A 30 -4.61 15.30 -17.65
C LEU A 30 -4.86 14.04 -16.81
N LYS A 31 -5.90 13.26 -17.15
CA LYS A 31 -6.19 11.98 -16.47
C LYS A 31 -5.06 10.97 -16.65
N ALA A 32 -4.47 10.86 -17.83
CA ALA A 32 -3.32 9.99 -18.09
C ALA A 32 -2.08 10.42 -17.29
N MET A 33 -1.83 11.72 -17.18
CA MET A 33 -0.74 12.27 -16.36
C MET A 33 -0.96 11.98 -14.87
N LYS A 34 -2.20 12.11 -14.38
CA LYS A 34 -2.55 11.73 -13.00
C LYS A 34 -2.37 10.24 -12.74
N ARG A 35 -2.84 9.40 -13.66
CA ARG A 35 -2.70 7.94 -13.56
C ARG A 35 -1.23 7.48 -13.50
N SER A 36 -0.35 8.17 -14.23
CA SER A 36 1.08 7.87 -14.26
C SER A 36 1.88 8.52 -13.12
N GLY A 37 1.25 9.33 -12.27
CA GLY A 37 1.92 10.03 -11.18
C GLY A 37 2.72 11.26 -11.60
N GLN A 38 2.55 11.75 -12.83
CA GLN A 38 3.16 13.02 -13.27
C GLN A 38 2.46 14.25 -12.66
N VAL A 39 1.19 14.08 -12.28
CA VAL A 39 0.38 15.09 -11.58
C VAL A 39 -0.34 14.37 -10.45
N GLU A 40 -0.23 14.85 -9.22
CA GLU A 40 -0.96 14.24 -8.10
C GLU A 40 -2.47 14.55 -8.23
N CYS A 41 -3.33 13.59 -7.90
CA CYS A 41 -4.77 13.86 -7.70
C CYS A 41 -5.07 14.06 -6.21
N GLU A 42 -6.25 14.56 -5.88
CA GLU A 42 -6.57 14.94 -4.50
C GLU A 42 -6.65 13.71 -3.60
N THR A 43 -7.31 12.63 -4.04
CA THR A 43 -7.28 11.33 -3.35
C THR A 43 -5.86 10.84 -3.12
N CYS A 44 -5.00 10.88 -4.14
CA CYS A 44 -3.62 10.39 -4.00
C CYS A 44 -2.77 11.26 -3.08
N ALA A 45 -3.00 12.58 -3.06
CA ALA A 45 -2.29 13.50 -2.19
C ALA A 45 -2.71 13.35 -0.72
N ASN A 46 -4.00 13.09 -0.47
CA ASN A 46 -4.56 13.04 0.88
C ASN A 46 -4.71 11.63 1.43
N ARG A 47 -4.38 10.58 0.66
CA ARG A 47 -4.49 9.22 1.19
C ARG A 47 -3.56 9.01 2.37
N GLU A 48 -4.05 8.28 3.35
CA GLU A 48 -3.28 7.91 4.52
C GLU A 48 -3.36 6.42 4.79
N TYR A 49 -2.25 5.88 5.25
CA TYR A 49 -2.14 4.50 5.68
C TYR A 49 -2.02 4.45 7.19
N LYS A 50 -2.79 3.54 7.80
CA LYS A 50 -2.74 3.28 9.24
C LYS A 50 -2.72 1.78 9.51
N ASP A 51 -1.82 1.37 10.38
CA ASP A 51 -1.85 0.06 11.00
C ASP A 51 -2.97 0.01 12.06
N GLY A 52 -3.84 -0.97 11.88
CA GLY A 52 -4.96 -1.32 12.75
C GLY A 52 -4.72 -2.59 13.58
N SER A 53 -3.50 -3.13 13.59
CA SER A 53 -3.13 -4.18 14.54
C SER A 53 -3.09 -3.66 15.99
N ASP A 54 -3.02 -4.57 16.96
CA ASP A 54 -2.83 -4.23 18.38
C ASP A 54 -1.34 -4.09 18.74
N GLU A 55 -0.41 -4.36 17.81
CA GLU A 55 1.02 -4.28 18.06
C GLU A 55 1.47 -2.82 18.14
N VAL A 56 2.08 -2.40 19.25
CA VAL A 56 2.47 -0.99 19.45
C VAL A 56 3.82 -0.63 18.86
N ASN A 57 4.66 -1.63 18.59
CA ASN A 57 6.05 -1.46 18.15
C ASN A 57 6.21 -1.69 16.63
N VAL A 58 5.27 -1.19 15.84
CA VAL A 58 5.32 -1.16 14.38
C VAL A 58 5.09 0.26 13.89
N SER A 59 5.49 0.53 12.66
CA SER A 59 5.24 1.79 11.98
C SER A 59 3.74 2.00 11.70
N PHE A 60 3.36 3.22 11.34
CA PHE A 60 1.99 3.58 10.92
C PHE A 60 0.88 3.38 11.97
N LYS A 61 1.19 3.32 13.28
CA LYS A 61 0.16 3.33 14.34
C LYS A 61 -0.74 4.57 14.27
N SER A 62 -0.14 5.72 13.98
CA SER A 62 -0.86 6.91 13.54
C SER A 62 -1.00 6.88 12.02
N ALA A 63 -2.14 7.36 11.52
CA ALA A 63 -2.33 7.54 10.09
C ALA A 63 -1.21 8.44 9.53
N ALA A 64 -0.63 8.05 8.41
CA ALA A 64 0.40 8.82 7.75
C ALA A 64 0.26 8.73 6.24
N HIS A 65 0.59 9.83 5.56
CA HIS A 65 0.59 9.87 4.12
C HIS A 65 1.64 8.93 3.52
N ILE A 66 1.21 8.18 2.51
CA ILE A 66 2.07 7.35 1.67
C ILE A 66 1.86 7.78 0.22
N ASP A 67 2.96 7.98 -0.51
CA ASP A 67 2.92 8.19 -1.95
C ASP A 67 2.52 6.87 -2.66
N PRO A 68 1.60 6.88 -3.64
CA PRO A 68 1.17 5.66 -4.33
C PRO A 68 2.31 4.89 -5.03
N SER A 69 3.33 5.59 -5.53
CA SER A 69 4.54 5.01 -6.12
C SER A 69 5.40 4.28 -5.09
N ALA A 70 5.47 4.82 -3.87
CA ALA A 70 6.26 4.25 -2.77
C ALA A 70 5.48 3.23 -1.92
N ALA A 71 4.17 3.09 -2.15
CA ALA A 71 3.28 2.32 -1.29
C ALA A 71 3.70 0.85 -1.15
N ALA A 72 4.10 0.20 -2.25
CA ALA A 72 4.49 -1.20 -2.21
C ALA A 72 5.68 -1.43 -1.26
N THR A 73 6.72 -0.62 -1.37
CA THR A 73 7.92 -0.74 -0.53
C THR A 73 7.64 -0.41 0.92
N LYS A 74 6.90 0.69 1.19
CA LYS A 74 6.60 1.12 2.55
C LYS A 74 5.71 0.12 3.29
N VAL A 75 4.64 -0.33 2.64
CA VAL A 75 3.72 -1.32 3.23
C VAL A 75 4.44 -2.66 3.42
N MET A 76 5.21 -3.12 2.44
CA MET A 76 6.00 -4.35 2.61
C MET A 76 6.98 -4.26 3.78
N ALA A 77 7.70 -3.13 3.93
CA ALA A 77 8.60 -2.93 5.06
C ALA A 77 7.85 -2.98 6.39
N HIS A 78 6.68 -2.35 6.46
CA HIS A 78 5.81 -2.40 7.64
C HIS A 78 5.33 -3.82 7.96
N GLU A 79 4.87 -4.59 6.97
CA GLU A 79 4.48 -5.99 7.18
C GLU A 79 5.64 -6.85 7.70
N GLN A 80 6.88 -6.55 7.30
CA GLN A 80 8.05 -7.24 7.84
C GLN A 80 8.33 -6.91 9.32
N GLU A 81 7.83 -5.78 9.84
CA GLU A 81 7.89 -5.47 11.27
C GLU A 81 7.00 -6.45 12.07
N HIS A 82 5.81 -6.76 11.56
CA HIS A 82 4.93 -7.79 12.13
C HIS A 82 5.59 -9.17 12.13
N VAL A 83 6.23 -9.56 11.02
CA VAL A 83 7.01 -10.81 10.94
C VAL A 83 8.14 -10.82 11.99
N SER A 84 8.86 -9.71 12.13
CA SER A 84 9.94 -9.59 13.12
C SER A 84 9.42 -9.72 14.55
N ASN A 85 8.27 -9.11 14.86
CA ASN A 85 7.62 -9.25 16.16
C ASN A 85 7.18 -10.69 16.44
N ALA A 86 6.59 -11.37 15.46
CA ALA A 86 6.18 -12.77 15.58
C ALA A 86 7.40 -13.68 15.88
N ASN A 87 8.51 -13.48 15.16
CA ASN A 87 9.76 -14.20 15.40
C ASN A 87 10.29 -13.97 16.83
N ARG A 88 10.27 -12.73 17.32
CA ARG A 88 10.69 -12.40 18.69
C ARG A 88 9.78 -13.03 19.76
N LYS A 89 8.45 -13.01 19.55
CA LYS A 89 7.47 -13.59 20.49
C LYS A 89 7.55 -15.12 20.52
N ALA A 90 7.85 -15.75 19.38
CA ALA A 90 8.16 -17.18 19.33
C ALA A 90 9.41 -17.49 20.17
N ALA A 91 10.53 -16.81 19.88
CA ALA A 91 11.80 -17.05 20.56
C ALA A 91 11.73 -16.82 22.08
N SER A 92 10.95 -15.85 22.56
CA SER A 92 10.85 -15.55 24.00
C SER A 92 10.05 -16.57 24.81
N LYS A 93 9.32 -17.47 24.14
CA LYS A 93 8.49 -18.52 24.77
C LYS A 93 8.88 -19.93 24.29
N ASP A 94 10.12 -20.09 23.82
CA ASP A 94 10.64 -21.35 23.25
C ASP A 94 9.79 -21.89 22.09
N GLY A 95 9.06 -21.01 21.41
CA GLY A 95 8.23 -21.31 20.25
C GLY A 95 9.01 -21.31 18.93
N GLU A 96 8.51 -22.07 17.98
CA GLU A 96 9.04 -22.21 16.63
C GLU A 96 8.07 -21.58 15.62
N VAL A 97 8.56 -20.65 14.79
CA VAL A 97 7.76 -20.08 13.70
C VAL A 97 7.69 -21.08 12.55
N LEU A 98 6.51 -21.66 12.33
CA LEU A 98 6.25 -22.60 11.24
C LEU A 98 6.10 -21.91 9.89
N ASN A 99 5.47 -20.72 9.89
CA ASN A 99 5.26 -19.92 8.70
C ASN A 99 5.15 -18.45 9.06
N ALA A 100 5.67 -17.59 8.18
CA ALA A 100 5.37 -16.16 8.16
C ALA A 100 5.21 -15.72 6.70
N THR A 101 4.03 -15.24 6.36
CA THR A 101 3.67 -14.86 4.99
C THR A 101 3.09 -13.45 4.98
N VAL A 102 3.63 -12.61 4.09
CA VAL A 102 3.10 -11.26 3.83
C VAL A 102 2.31 -11.28 2.54
N THR A 103 1.08 -10.75 2.57
CA THR A 103 0.23 -10.56 1.39
C THR A 103 -0.09 -9.08 1.21
N LEU A 104 0.36 -8.49 0.11
CA LEU A 104 0.00 -7.11 -0.23
C LEU A 104 -1.38 -7.05 -0.91
N LYS A 105 -2.17 -6.04 -0.54
CA LYS A 105 -3.45 -5.68 -1.13
C LYS A 105 -3.27 -4.49 -2.05
N THR A 106 -3.88 -4.55 -3.22
CA THR A 106 -3.87 -3.46 -4.19
C THR A 106 -5.25 -2.84 -4.35
N ALA A 107 -5.31 -1.55 -4.61
CA ALA A 107 -6.52 -0.83 -4.96
C ALA A 107 -6.29 0.07 -6.18
N VAL A 108 -7.37 0.67 -6.67
CA VAL A 108 -7.35 1.64 -7.76
C VAL A 108 -7.94 2.93 -7.24
N CYS A 109 -7.21 4.05 -7.42
CA CYS A 109 -7.71 5.36 -7.04
C CYS A 109 -8.94 5.72 -7.89
N PRO A 110 -10.09 6.08 -7.28
CA PRO A 110 -11.31 6.37 -8.01
C PRO A 110 -11.22 7.64 -8.87
N GLU A 111 -10.41 8.62 -8.47
CA GLU A 111 -10.23 9.86 -9.23
C GLU A 111 -9.38 9.66 -10.50
N CYS A 112 -8.17 9.14 -10.32
CA CYS A 112 -7.17 9.10 -11.40
C CYS A 112 -7.01 7.72 -12.05
N GLY A 113 -7.56 6.65 -11.47
CA GLY A 113 -7.42 5.29 -11.98
C GLY A 113 -6.02 4.69 -11.80
N ARG A 114 -5.19 5.29 -10.95
CA ARG A 114 -3.87 4.77 -10.59
C ARG A 114 -4.02 3.55 -9.70
N SER A 115 -3.38 2.44 -10.08
CA SER A 115 -3.25 1.27 -9.22
C SER A 115 -2.16 1.49 -8.19
N TYR A 116 -2.39 1.07 -6.95
CA TYR A 116 -1.44 1.24 -5.85
C TYR A 116 -1.63 0.16 -4.78
N VAL A 117 -0.68 0.03 -3.86
CA VAL A 117 -0.79 -0.87 -2.70
C VAL A 117 -1.57 -0.16 -1.59
N SER A 118 -2.78 -0.65 -1.31
CA SER A 118 -3.66 -0.14 -0.25
C SER A 118 -3.38 -0.81 1.10
N GLY A 119 -2.67 -1.94 1.12
CA GLY A 119 -2.41 -2.59 2.38
C GLY A 119 -1.60 -3.84 2.33
N GLY A 120 -1.45 -4.43 3.50
CA GLY A 120 -0.73 -5.65 3.73
C GLY A 120 -1.43 -6.46 4.81
N VAL A 121 -1.30 -7.77 4.73
CA VAL A 121 -1.64 -8.66 5.83
C VAL A 121 -0.48 -9.61 6.02
N THR A 122 0.09 -9.55 7.19
CA THR A 122 1.02 -10.56 7.68
C THR A 122 0.24 -11.68 8.33
N ASN A 123 0.54 -12.93 7.98
CA ASN A 123 0.02 -14.12 8.65
C ASN A 123 1.21 -14.91 9.19
N THR A 124 1.18 -15.26 10.47
CA THR A 124 2.22 -16.11 11.06
C THR A 124 1.61 -17.29 11.81
N ALA A 125 2.32 -18.41 11.81
CA ALA A 125 1.96 -19.61 12.53
C ALA A 125 3.12 -19.99 13.45
N ILE A 126 2.87 -20.00 14.77
CA ILE A 126 3.88 -20.30 15.78
C ILE A 126 3.47 -21.56 16.54
N LYS A 127 4.42 -22.47 16.73
CA LYS A 127 4.26 -23.69 17.52
C LYS A 127 5.02 -23.54 18.83
N TYR A 128 4.29 -23.60 19.95
CA TYR A 128 4.91 -23.62 21.27
C TYR A 128 5.06 -25.06 21.80
N PRO A 129 6.06 -25.33 22.66
CA PRO A 129 6.22 -26.62 23.32
C PRO A 129 5.00 -26.91 24.20
N ALA A 130 4.64 -28.19 24.29
CA ALA A 130 3.48 -28.61 25.08
C ALA A 130 3.77 -28.47 26.58
N THR A 131 3.34 -27.37 27.18
CA THR A 131 3.22 -27.22 28.63
C THR A 131 1.82 -27.67 29.09
N SER A 132 1.60 -27.92 30.37
CA SER A 132 0.27 -28.28 30.92
C SER A 132 -0.83 -27.24 30.65
N TYR A 133 -0.43 -26.02 30.27
CA TYR A 133 -1.29 -24.90 29.83
C TYR A 133 -1.55 -24.86 28.31
N GLY A 134 -0.86 -25.69 27.51
CA GLY A 134 -0.74 -25.55 26.05
C GLY A 134 -1.79 -26.24 25.18
N GLN A 135 -2.80 -26.91 25.76
CA GLN A 135 -3.80 -27.63 24.97
C GLN A 135 -4.88 -26.73 24.34
N ASN A 136 -5.10 -25.52 24.86
CA ASN A 136 -6.15 -24.61 24.38
C ASN A 136 -5.65 -23.43 23.51
N GLN A 137 -4.34 -23.21 23.36
CA GLN A 137 -3.80 -22.04 22.64
C GLN A 137 -3.60 -22.25 21.13
N LYS A 138 -3.67 -23.49 20.62
CA LYS A 138 -3.47 -23.78 19.19
C LYS A 138 -4.46 -23.07 18.25
N SER A 139 -5.58 -22.59 18.77
CA SER A 139 -6.67 -22.01 17.97
C SER A 139 -6.84 -20.50 18.16
N ALA A 140 -6.19 -19.90 19.17
CA ALA A 140 -6.49 -18.53 19.60
C ALA A 140 -5.54 -17.45 19.05
N ASP A 141 -4.34 -17.83 18.60
CA ASP A 141 -3.28 -16.87 18.27
C ASP A 141 -3.28 -16.42 16.80
N TYR A 142 -3.97 -17.14 15.90
CA TYR A 142 -4.07 -16.77 14.48
C TYR A 142 -4.51 -15.32 14.21
N PRO A 143 -5.51 -14.74 14.92
CA PRO A 143 -5.93 -13.37 14.69
C PRO A 143 -5.08 -12.30 15.39
N GLU A 144 -4.25 -12.64 16.39
CA GLU A 144 -3.41 -11.67 17.12
C GLU A 144 -2.21 -11.22 16.26
N PHE A 145 -1.74 -12.08 15.36
CA PHE A 145 -0.61 -11.80 14.47
C PHE A 145 -1.01 -11.34 13.07
N ALA A 146 -2.31 -11.23 12.79
CA ALA A 146 -2.81 -10.79 11.51
C ALA A 146 -2.54 -9.28 11.37
N GLY A 147 -1.65 -8.90 10.44
CA GLY A 147 -1.50 -7.51 10.04
C GLY A 147 -2.87 -6.97 9.61
N LYS A 148 -3.39 -5.98 10.33
CA LYS A 148 -4.65 -5.32 10.00
C LYS A 148 -4.28 -3.91 9.62
N ASN A 149 -4.67 -3.47 8.44
CA ASN A 149 -4.39 -2.12 8.01
C ASN A 149 -5.66 -1.46 7.46
N VAL A 150 -5.72 -0.13 7.59
CA VAL A 150 -6.78 0.70 7.04
C VAL A 150 -6.15 1.73 6.12
N ASP A 151 -6.67 1.78 4.89
CA ASP A 151 -6.33 2.79 3.89
C ASP A 151 -7.46 3.80 3.84
N TYR A 152 -7.14 5.05 4.14
CA TYR A 152 -8.07 6.16 4.04
C TYR A 152 -7.86 6.78 2.66
N ALA A 153 -8.69 6.40 1.69
CA ALA A 153 -8.76 7.06 0.39
C ALA A 153 -9.85 8.14 0.46
N GLY A 154 -9.43 9.41 0.45
CA GLY A 154 -10.33 10.58 0.39
C GLY A 154 -10.93 10.79 -0.99
#